data_AF-A0A7Y0XBA2-F1
#
_entry.id   AF-A0A7Y0XBA2-F1
#
_cell.length_a   1.000
_cell.length_b   1.000
_cell.length_c   1.000
_cell.angle_alpha   90.00
_cell.angle_beta   90.00
_cell.angle_gamma   90.00
#
_symmetry.space_group_name_H-M   'P 1'
#
loop_
_entity.id
_entity.type
_entity.pdbx_description
1 polymer ?
#
loop_
_entity_poly.entity_id
_entity_poly.type
_entity_poly.pdbx_seq_one_letter_code
_entity_poly.pdbx_strand_id
1 'polypeptide(L)'
;DQVRELAGEDQHEPYRAILKQLRTLLNETKDILDAKIHGQKLAVKAPLQKVEQLWEPLYACYQSLNECGMGVIANGSLLDTLRRVKA
;
A
#
# COMPACT_ATOMS: atom_id res chain seq x y z
N ASP A 1 -15.73 -1.13 -8.24
CA ASP A 1 -14.77 0.00 -8.37
C ASP A 1 -13.58 -0.42 -7.52
N GLN A 2 -12.45 -0.75 -8.17
CA GLN A 2 -11.34 -1.46 -7.53
C GLN A 2 -10.82 -0.74 -6.28
N VAL A 3 -10.82 0.60 -6.29
CA VAL A 3 -10.38 1.41 -5.14
C VAL A 3 -11.37 1.29 -3.97
N ARG A 4 -12.68 1.18 -4.23
CA ARG A 4 -13.68 0.93 -3.16
C ARG A 4 -13.60 -0.47 -2.59
N GLU A 5 -13.36 -1.47 -3.44
CA GLU A 5 -13.18 -2.86 -3.01
C GLU A 5 -11.94 -3.01 -2.11
N LEU A 6 -10.84 -2.34 -2.45
CA LEU A 6 -9.61 -2.33 -1.65
C LEU A 6 -9.74 -1.49 -0.35
N ALA A 7 -10.46 -0.37 -0.40
CA ALA A 7 -10.66 0.49 0.76
C ALA A 7 -11.63 -0.11 1.79
N GLY A 8 -12.66 -0.83 1.31
CA GLY A 8 -13.88 -1.17 2.04
C GLY A 8 -15.03 -0.24 1.64
N GLU A 9 -16.22 -0.82 1.42
CA GLU A 9 -17.38 -0.15 0.82
C GLU A 9 -17.83 1.13 1.56
N ASP A 10 -17.66 1.16 2.89
CA ASP A 10 -18.08 2.26 3.76
C ASP A 10 -17.02 3.37 3.96
N GLN A 11 -15.88 3.32 3.26
CA GLN A 11 -14.83 4.32 3.46
C GLN A 11 -15.11 5.63 2.71
N HIS A 12 -15.29 6.71 3.48
CA HIS A 12 -15.42 8.07 2.94
C HIS A 12 -14.13 8.62 2.31
N GLU A 13 -12.96 8.05 2.66
CA GLU A 13 -11.66 8.46 2.14
C GLU A 13 -10.89 7.25 1.56
N PRO A 14 -11.29 6.73 0.38
CA PRO A 14 -10.86 5.41 -0.08
C PRO A 14 -9.35 5.32 -0.34
N TYR A 15 -8.76 6.35 -0.97
CA TYR A 15 -7.31 6.41 -1.18
C TYR A 15 -6.53 6.40 0.15
N ARG A 16 -7.02 7.10 1.18
CA ARG A 16 -6.37 7.15 2.49
C ARG A 16 -6.51 5.83 3.23
N ALA A 17 -7.65 5.15 3.10
CA ALA A 17 -7.85 3.82 3.67
C ALA A 17 -6.84 2.81 3.11
N ILE A 18 -6.67 2.78 1.79
CA ILE A 18 -5.68 1.91 1.12
C ILE A 18 -4.25 2.21 1.60
N LEU A 19 -3.86 3.50 1.59
CA LEU A 19 -2.52 3.90 2.05
C LEU A 19 -2.28 3.59 3.53
N LYS A 20 -3.31 3.65 4.37
CA LYS A 20 -3.23 3.26 5.78
C LYS A 20 -2.96 1.76 5.93
N GLN A 21 -3.63 0.92 5.15
CA GLN A 21 -3.39 -0.53 5.15
C GLN A 21 -1.95 -0.86 4.72
N LEU A 22 -1.47 -0.23 3.64
CA LEU A 22 -0.07 -0.37 3.19
C LEU A 22 0.93 0.04 4.26
N ARG A 23 0.69 1.18 4.93
CA ARG A 23 1.55 1.64 6.04
C ARG A 23 1.57 0.62 7.18
N THR A 24 0.43 0.05 7.55
CA THR A 24 0.36 -1.01 8.56
C THR A 24 1.18 -2.22 8.15
N LEU A 25 1.01 -2.72 6.91
CA LEU A 25 1.78 -3.85 6.40
C LEU A 25 3.30 -3.59 6.45
N LEU A 26 3.74 -2.41 6.04
CA LEU A 26 5.15 -2.04 6.06
C LEU A 26 5.71 -1.96 7.49
N ASN A 27 4.97 -1.35 8.42
CA ASN A 27 5.39 -1.29 9.82
C ASN A 27 5.46 -2.69 10.45
N GLU A 28 4.44 -3.52 10.23
CA GLU A 28 4.44 -4.90 10.72
C GLU A 28 5.59 -5.70 10.13
N THR A 29 5.91 -5.49 8.85
CA THR A 29 7.07 -6.13 8.22
C THR A 29 8.37 -5.70 8.88
N LYS A 30 8.55 -4.40 9.16
CA LYS A 30 9.74 -3.90 9.87
C LYS A 30 9.85 -4.52 11.26
N ASP A 31 8.77 -4.49 12.05
CA ASP A 31 8.74 -5.08 13.39
C ASP A 31 9.08 -6.58 13.35
N ILE A 32 8.59 -7.29 12.32
CA ILE A 32 8.89 -8.71 12.12
C ILE A 32 10.37 -8.95 11.84
N LEU A 33 10.95 -8.16 10.94
CA LEU A 33 12.36 -8.29 10.57
C LEU A 33 13.26 -7.91 11.74
N ASP A 34 12.93 -6.83 12.47
CA ASP A 34 13.67 -6.39 13.64
C ASP A 34 13.69 -7.48 14.71
N ALA A 35 12.54 -8.05 15.09
CA ALA A 35 12.55 -9.09 16.11
C ALA A 35 13.23 -10.38 15.63
N LYS A 36 13.15 -10.72 14.35
CA LYS A 36 13.92 -11.85 13.77
C LYS A 36 15.43 -11.64 13.89
N ILE A 37 15.92 -10.44 13.58
CA ILE A 37 17.33 -10.08 13.72
C ILE A 37 17.80 -10.21 15.18
N HIS A 38 16.91 -9.91 16.14
CA HIS A 38 17.19 -10.01 17.58
C HIS A 38 16.86 -11.38 18.19
N GLY A 39 16.50 -12.40 17.39
CA GLY A 39 16.19 -13.75 17.86
C GLY A 39 14.91 -13.87 18.70
N GLN A 40 14.02 -12.89 18.62
CA GLN A 40 12.77 -12.86 19.39
C GLN A 40 11.68 -13.69 18.71
N LYS A 41 10.82 -14.34 19.51
CA LYS A 41 9.61 -15.00 19.01
C LYS A 41 8.49 -13.97 18.88
N LEU A 42 7.99 -13.78 17.68
CA LEU A 42 6.84 -12.91 17.40
C LEU A 42 5.54 -13.69 17.30
N ALA A 43 4.44 -13.01 17.64
CA ALA A 43 3.10 -13.43 17.25
C ALA A 43 2.96 -13.43 15.73
N VAL A 44 2.19 -14.40 15.21
CA VAL A 44 2.03 -14.69 13.78
C VAL A 44 1.36 -13.52 13.05
N LYS A 45 2.15 -12.56 12.57
CA LYS A 45 1.73 -11.58 11.57
C LYS A 45 2.42 -11.91 10.24
N ALA A 46 1.69 -11.73 9.15
CA ALA A 46 2.23 -11.98 7.81
C ALA A 46 2.99 -10.75 7.33
N PRO A 47 4.33 -10.82 7.15
CA PRO A 47 5.07 -9.71 6.57
C PRO A 47 4.72 -9.54 5.10
N LEU A 48 5.14 -8.42 4.51
CA LEU A 48 5.25 -8.28 3.07
C LEU A 48 6.12 -9.42 2.50
N GLN A 49 5.58 -10.18 1.55
CA GLN A 49 6.26 -11.31 0.91
C GLN A 49 6.49 -11.09 -0.59
N LYS A 50 5.60 -10.33 -1.23
CA LYS A 50 5.59 -10.14 -2.68
C LYS A 50 5.38 -8.67 -3.04
N VAL A 51 6.01 -8.24 -4.14
CA VAL A 51 5.95 -6.83 -4.60
C VAL A 51 4.53 -6.42 -5.00
N GLU A 52 3.71 -7.37 -5.45
CA GLU A 52 2.31 -7.17 -5.85
C GLU A 52 1.47 -6.61 -4.69
N GLN A 53 1.77 -6.99 -3.45
CA GLN A 53 1.10 -6.47 -2.25
C GLN A 53 1.30 -4.95 -2.07
N LEU A 54 2.34 -4.37 -2.67
CA LEU A 54 2.53 -2.92 -2.74
C LEU A 54 2.03 -2.35 -4.08
N TRP A 55 2.36 -3.02 -5.17
CA TRP A 55 2.09 -2.52 -6.53
C TRP A 55 0.59 -2.42 -6.83
N GLU A 56 -0.18 -3.48 -6.57
CA GLU A 56 -1.61 -3.55 -6.90
C GLU A 56 -2.41 -2.40 -6.28
N PRO A 57 -2.36 -2.15 -4.96
CA PRO A 57 -3.11 -1.05 -4.35
C PRO A 57 -2.63 0.33 -4.78
N LEU A 58 -1.32 0.54 -4.97
CA LEU A 58 -0.80 1.82 -5.45
C LEU A 58 -1.21 2.10 -6.91
N TYR A 59 -1.21 1.07 -7.75
CA TYR A 59 -1.58 1.18 -9.14
C TYR A 59 -3.09 1.39 -9.30
N ALA A 60 -3.93 0.73 -8.50
CA ALA A 60 -5.37 0.99 -8.46
C ALA A 60 -5.66 2.46 -8.11
N CYS A 61 -4.98 3.02 -7.10
CA CYS A 61 -5.07 4.45 -6.76
C CYS A 61 -4.66 5.33 -7.94
N TYR A 62 -3.58 4.97 -8.65
CA TYR A 62 -3.09 5.74 -9.81
C TYR A 62 -4.09 5.74 -10.96
N GLN A 63 -4.68 4.57 -11.29
CA GLN A 63 -5.69 4.46 -12.34
C GLN A 63 -6.93 5.28 -12.00
N SER A 64 -7.49 5.09 -10.80
CA SER A 64 -8.69 5.80 -10.36
C SER A 64 -8.50 7.33 -10.33
N LEU A 65 -7.34 7.82 -9.87
CA LEU A 65 -7.04 9.27 -9.93
C LEU A 65 -7.00 9.79 -11.36
N ASN A 66 -6.43 9.04 -12.32
CA ASN A 66 -6.44 9.45 -13.72
C ASN A 66 -7.84 9.44 -14.32
N GLU A 67 -8.64 8.41 -14.03
CA GLU A 67 -10.03 8.28 -14.51
C GLU A 67 -10.94 9.39 -13.97
N CYS A 68 -10.71 9.85 -12.74
CA CYS A 68 -11.42 10.99 -12.16
C CYS A 68 -10.87 12.37 -12.58
N GLY A 69 -9.93 12.44 -13.53
CA GLY A 69 -9.35 13.70 -14.02
C GLY A 69 -8.32 14.34 -13.07
N MET A 70 -7.88 13.62 -12.03
CA MET A 70 -6.88 14.06 -11.04
C MET A 70 -5.45 13.62 -11.41
N GLY A 71 -5.12 13.62 -12.71
CA GLY A 71 -3.82 13.14 -13.22
C GLY A 71 -2.61 13.91 -12.67
N VAL A 72 -2.75 15.20 -12.32
CA VAL A 72 -1.68 15.98 -11.69
C VAL A 72 -1.28 15.39 -10.33
N ILE A 73 -2.24 14.90 -9.55
CA ILE A 73 -2.00 14.24 -8.26
C ILE A 73 -1.38 12.86 -8.50
N ALA A 74 -1.92 12.10 -9.46
CA ALA A 74 -1.44 10.76 -9.79
C ALA A 74 0.04 10.76 -10.25
N ASN A 75 0.45 11.78 -11.02
CA ASN A 75 1.80 11.92 -11.58
C ASN A 75 2.83 12.55 -10.63
N GLY A 76 2.44 12.90 -9.40
CA GLY A 76 3.35 13.36 -8.36
C GLY A 76 3.96 12.22 -7.55
N SER A 77 3.92 12.35 -6.22
CA SER A 77 4.54 11.40 -5.28
C SER A 77 4.07 9.95 -5.44
N LEU A 78 2.86 9.73 -5.96
CA LEU A 78 2.34 8.38 -6.22
C LEU A 78 3.12 7.68 -7.34
N LEU A 79 3.31 8.35 -8.48
CA LEU A 79 4.08 7.83 -9.60
C LEU A 79 5.54 7.55 -9.20
N ASP A 80 6.15 8.43 -8.41
CA ASP A 80 7.51 8.23 -7.90
C ASP A 80 7.60 7.06 -6.92
N THR A 81 6.53 6.78 -6.17
CA THR A 81 6.45 5.60 -5.31
C THR A 81 6.33 4.32 -6.14
N LEU A 82 5.47 4.31 -7.17
CA LEU A 82 5.34 3.19 -8.10
C LEU A 82 6.66 2.86 -8.79
N ARG A 83 7.40 3.87 -9.26
CA ARG A 83 8.73 3.67 -9.87
C ARG A 83 9.70 3.01 -8.89
N ARG A 84 9.73 3.44 -7.63
CA ARG A 84 10.59 2.84 -6.58
C ARG A 84 10.25 1.40 -6.24
N VAL A 85 8.99 1.00 -6.37
CA VAL A 85 8.55 -0.38 -6.10
C VAL A 85 9.06 -1.36 -7.16
N LYS A 86 9.30 -0.90 -8.40
CA LYS A 86 9.78 -1.74 -9.52
C LYS A 86 11.26 -1.58 -9.87
N ALA A 87 11.95 -0.61 -9.26
CA ALA A 87 13.38 -0.40 -9.47
C ALA A 87 14.18 -1.54 -8.82
#